data_AF-A0AAE3IHS0-F1
#
_entry.id   AF-A0AAE3IHS0-F1
#
_cell.length_a   1.000
_cell.length_b   1.000
_cell.length_c   1.000
_cell.angle_alpha   90.00
_cell.angle_beta   90.00
_cell.angle_gamma   90.00
#
_symmetry.space_group_name_H-M   'P 1'
#
loop_
_entity.id
_entity.type
_entity.pdbx_description
1 polymer ?
#
loop_
_entity_poly.entity_id
_entity_poly.type
_entity_poly.pdbx_seq_one_letter_code
_entity_poly.pdbx_strand_id
1 'polypeptide(L)' 'MTENTTLTARERLRIHLREARCTTDSSIVEAQLDAALDAWNDLSPTPLRECTVCGKVGLPERIEQHSCRS' A
#
# COMPACT_ATOMS: atom_id res chain seq x y z
N MET A 1 10.71 -10.55 22.20
CA MET A 1 9.64 -10.91 21.24
C MET A 1 9.95 -10.13 19.97
N THR A 2 10.51 -10.79 18.95
CA THR A 2 10.81 -10.14 17.67
C THR A 2 9.54 -10.12 16.84
N GLU A 3 8.97 -8.93 16.71
CA GLU A 3 7.80 -8.67 15.90
C GLU A 3 8.14 -9.05 14.46
N ASN A 4 7.59 -10.17 14.00
CA ASN A 4 7.75 -10.65 12.63
C ASN A 4 6.91 -9.74 11.72
N THR A 5 7.38 -8.51 11.53
CA THR A 5 6.76 -7.50 10.67
C THR A 5 6.93 -7.93 9.23
N THR A 6 6.00 -8.76 8.78
CA THR A 6 5.88 -9.12 7.37
C THR A 6 5.54 -7.82 6.62
N LEU A 7 6.49 -7.29 5.85
CA LEU A 7 6.30 -6.08 5.05
C LEU A 7 4.99 -6.18 4.25
N THR A 8 4.15 -5.15 4.35
CA THR A 8 2.96 -5.03 3.51
C THR A 8 3.36 -4.95 2.03
N ALA A 9 2.45 -5.34 1.14
CA ALA A 9 2.69 -5.20 -0.31
C ALA A 9 3.06 -3.77 -0.70
N ARG A 10 2.47 -2.78 -0.01
CA ARG A 10 2.75 -1.35 -0.20
C ARG A 10 4.18 -0.97 0.19
N GLU A 11 4.70 -1.49 1.30
CA GLU A 11 6.07 -1.23 1.75
C GLU A 11 7.10 -1.96 0.89
N ARG A 12 6.81 -3.20 0.47
CA ARG A 12 7.64 -3.94 -0.48
C ARG A 12 7.78 -3.19 -1.80
N LEU A 13 6.69 -2.63 -2.33
CA LEU A 13 6.73 -1.81 -3.54
C LEU A 13 7.65 -0.59 -3.38
N ARG A 14 7.57 0.11 -2.24
CA ARG A 14 8.43 1.28 -1.97
C ARG A 14 9.92 0.90 -1.94
N ILE A 15 10.26 -0.24 -1.36
CA ILE A 15 11.63 -0.74 -1.33
C ILE A 15 12.14 -0.97 -2.75
N HIS A 16 11.38 -1.71 -3.57
CA HIS A 16 11.78 -2.00 -4.95
C HIS A 16 11.92 -0.75 -5.81
N LEU A 17 11.04 0.26 -5.66
CA LEU A 17 11.16 1.53 -6.39
C LEU A 17 12.44 2.29 -6.03
N ARG A 18 12.80 2.33 -4.74
CA ARG A 18 14.04 2.99 -4.28
C ARG A 18 15.28 2.24 -4.76
N GLU A 19 15.25 0.92 -4.73
CA GLU A 19 16.34 0.08 -5.21
C GLU A 19 16.55 0.29 -6.71
N ALA A 20 15.47 0.22 -7.51
CA ALA A 20 15.52 0.49 -8.94
C ALA A 20 16.12 1.87 -9.25
N ARG A 21 15.81 2.89 -8.43
CA ARG A 21 16.35 4.24 -8.60
C ARG A 21 17.84 4.29 -8.33
N CYS A 22 18.31 3.59 -7.30
CA CYS A 22 19.75 3.53 -6.99
C CYS A 22 20.56 2.72 -8.01
N THR A 23 19.93 1.80 -8.75
CA THR A 23 20.61 0.90 -9.68
C THR A 23 20.53 1.31 -11.14
N THR A 24 19.71 2.31 -11.48
CA THR A 24 19.53 2.73 -12.87
C THR A 24 20.54 3.81 -13.26
N ASP A 25 21.12 3.69 -14.46
CA ASP A 25 21.99 4.72 -15.05
C ASP A 25 21.22 5.62 -16.04
N SER A 26 19.93 5.37 -16.25
CA SER A 26 19.10 6.13 -17.19
C SER A 26 18.39 7.27 -16.46
N SER A 27 18.73 8.50 -16.82
CA SER A 27 18.11 9.71 -16.26
C SER A 27 16.59 9.78 -16.48
N ILE A 28 16.09 9.18 -17.57
CA ILE A 28 14.65 9.10 -17.84
C ILE A 28 13.98 8.14 -16.85
N VAL A 29 14.61 6.99 -16.60
CA VAL A 29 14.09 6.00 -15.65
C VAL A 29 14.15 6.52 -14.23
N GLU A 30 15.22 7.23 -13.86
CA GLU A 30 15.34 7.90 -12.56
C GLU A 30 14.19 8.90 -12.33
N ALA A 31 13.93 9.78 -13.30
CA ALA A 31 12.82 10.75 -13.21
C ALA A 31 11.45 10.07 -13.09
N GLN A 32 11.23 8.95 -13.80
CA GLN A 32 10.00 8.18 -13.69
C GLN A 32 9.85 7.50 -12.32
N LEU A 33 10.95 7.01 -11.74
CA LEU A 33 10.96 6.37 -10.43
C LEU A 33 10.74 7.38 -9.31
N ASP A 34 11.29 8.59 -9.41
CA ASP A 34 10.98 9.66 -8.48
C ASP A 34 9.51 10.07 -8.55
N ALA A 35 8.95 10.25 -9.75
CA ALA A 35 7.52 10.52 -9.92
C ALA A 35 6.63 9.40 -9.32
N ALA A 36 7.05 8.13 -9.43
CA ALA A 36 6.35 7.01 -8.83
C ALA A 36 6.44 7.01 -7.29
N LEU A 37 7.58 7.41 -6.72
CA LEU A 37 7.76 7.56 -5.27
C LEU A 37 6.95 8.74 -4.71
N ASP A 38 6.85 9.83 -5.45
CA ASP A 38 6.00 10.98 -5.09
C ASP A 38 4.53 10.59 -5.09
N ALA A 39 4.06 9.94 -6.15
CA ALA A 39 2.70 9.40 -6.21
C ALA A 39 2.43 8.41 -5.07
N TRP A 40 3.41 7.59 -4.68
CA TRP A 40 3.28 6.70 -3.52
C TRP A 40 3.11 7.47 -2.21
N ASN A 41 3.81 8.59 -2.01
CA ASN A 41 3.64 9.41 -0.80
C ASN A 41 2.25 10.05 -0.73
N ASP A 42 1.68 10.42 -1.89
CA ASP A 42 0.35 11.02 -1.98
C ASP A 42 -0.79 10.02 -1.80
N LEU A 43 -0.55 8.73 -2.06
CA LEU A 43 -1.52 7.69 -1.78
C LEU A 43 -1.80 7.64 -0.27
N SER A 44 -2.98 8.06 0.16
CA SER A 44 -3.41 7.85 1.55
C SER A 44 -3.39 6.36 1.89
N PRO A 45 -3.13 5.97 3.15
CA PRO A 45 -3.47 4.62 3.60
C PRO A 45 -4.95 4.39 3.29
N THR A 46 -5.30 3.29 2.61
CA THR A 46 -6.71 3.00 2.33
C THR A 46 -7.45 3.01 3.66
N PRO A 47 -8.40 3.94 3.89
CA PRO A 47 -9.06 4.05 5.16
C PRO A 47 -9.86 2.78 5.38
N LEU A 48 -9.66 2.14 6.53
CA LEU A 48 -10.48 1.01 6.92
C LEU A 48 -11.90 1.53 7.17
N ARG A 49 -12.89 0.84 6.60
CA ARG A 49 -14.30 1.11 6.85
C ARG A 49 -14.83 0.12 7.88
N GLU A 50 -15.76 0.61 8.69
CA GLU A 50 -16.55 -0.23 9.58
C GLU A 50 -17.85 -0.64 8.88
N CYS A 51 -18.22 -1.92 8.98
CA CYS A 51 -19.53 -2.39 8.57
C CYS A 51 -20.58 -1.91 9.59
N THR A 52 -21.57 -1.15 9.13
CA THR A 52 -22.66 -0.62 9.99
C THR A 52 -23.61 -1.68 10.54
N VAL A 53 -23.51 -2.94 10.07
CA VAL A 53 -24.39 -4.04 10.49
C VAL A 53 -23.74 -4.91 11.58
N CYS A 54 -22.48 -5.32 11.39
CA CYS A 54 -21.79 -6.21 12.34
C CYS A 54 -20.57 -5.57 13.04
N GLY A 55 -20.23 -4.31 12.75
CA GLY A 55 -19.09 -3.62 13.35
C GLY A 55 -17.70 -4.08 12.88
N LYS A 56 -17.62 -4.97 11.87
CA LYS A 56 -16.31 -5.40 11.33
C LYS A 56 -15.58 -4.25 10.66
N VAL A 57 -14.31 -4.06 10.99
CA VAL A 57 -13.42 -3.06 10.39
C VAL A 57 -12.52 -3.73 9.35
N GLY A 58 -12.44 -3.18 8.13
CA GLY A 58 -11.65 -3.77 7.05
C GLY A 58 -11.53 -2.85 5.83
N LEU A 59 -10.83 -3.32 4.81
CA LEU A 59 -10.73 -2.61 3.54
C LEU A 59 -12.12 -2.38 2.94
N PRO A 60 -12.40 -1.23 2.31
CA PRO A 60 -13.70 -0.92 1.72
C PRO A 60 -14.25 -2.05 0.84
N GLU A 61 -13.44 -2.58 -0.07
CA GLU A 61 -13.82 -3.65 -0.99
C GLU A 61 -14.17 -4.97 -0.27
N ARG A 62 -13.53 -5.23 0.87
CA ARG A 62 -13.83 -6.41 1.70
C ARG A 62 -15.09 -6.20 2.52
N ILE A 63 -15.32 -4.99 3.01
CA ILE A 63 -16.55 -4.62 3.71
C ILE A 63 -17.75 -4.61 2.76
N GLU A 64 -17.57 -4.24 1.50
CA GLU A 64 -18.65 -4.32 0.51
C GLU A 64 -19.03 -5.77 0.15
N GLN A 65 -18.05 -6.68 0.09
CA GLN A 65 -18.27 -8.06 -0.36
C GLN A 65 -18.50 -9.06 0.78
N HIS A 66 -18.28 -8.69 2.04
CA HIS A 66 -18.42 -9.66 3.12
C HIS A 66 -19.88 -10.05 3.33
N SER A 67 -20.11 -11.35 3.51
CA SER A 67 -21.41 -11.87 3.93
C SER A 67 -21.65 -11.48 5.39
N CYS A 68 -22.32 -10.35 5.60
CA CYS A 68 -22.78 -9.97 6.91
C CYS A 68 -23.90 -10.93 7.34
N ARG A 69 -23.73 -11.62 8.47
CA ARG A 69 -24.85 -12.27 9.17
C ARG A 69 -25.27 -11.34 10.28
N SER A 70 -26.49 -10.81 10.17
CA SER A 70 -27.22 -10.13 11.25
C SER A 70 -27.53 -11.10 12.37
#